data_AF-A0A959K5D4-F1
#
_entry.id   AF-A0A959K5D4-F1
#
_cell.length_a   1.000
_cell.length_b   1.000
_cell.length_c   1.000
_cell.angle_alpha   90.00
_cell.angle_beta   90.00
_cell.angle_gamma   90.00
#
_symmetry.space_group_name_H-M   'P 1'
#
loop_
_entity.id
_entity.type
_entity.pdbx_description
1 polymer ?
#
loop_
_entity_poly.entity_id
_entity_poly.type
_entity_poly.pdbx_seq_one_letter_code
_entity_poly.pdbx_strand_id
1 'polypeptide(L)'
;SRWMAFETSWVALQYLGFARKGEAYMGVGRNLLILREVALAADLHPEIASGDDDFLVQAVDPKRVEICVHPDCWVFTSAPEHFIAWITRKTRHSQTSMKYPSIIKVKLIIFHGAMALFYAGLFSLGGIYGSWLIALIWITYTGILFPVRRNLSTNLGIPRNVWIWTEPLVLMSYFVILFWMFFQSKQRWD
;
A
#
# COMPACT_ATOMS: atom_id res chain seq x y z
N SER A 1 3.20 6.29 -14.43
CA SER A 1 3.70 7.55 -13.86
C SER A 1 4.63 7.27 -12.68
N ARG A 2 5.58 8.16 -12.35
CA ARG A 2 6.48 8.00 -11.19
C ARG A 2 5.73 7.88 -9.86
N TRP A 3 4.69 8.70 -9.70
CA TRP A 3 3.81 8.70 -8.53
C TRP A 3 3.16 7.34 -8.28
N MET A 4 2.54 6.74 -9.31
CA MET A 4 1.88 5.45 -9.16
C MET A 4 2.89 4.31 -8.91
N ALA A 5 4.09 4.39 -9.48
CA ALA A 5 5.16 3.44 -9.19
C ALA A 5 5.60 3.54 -7.72
N PHE A 6 5.74 4.76 -7.19
CA PHE A 6 6.02 4.95 -5.76
C PHE A 6 4.90 4.38 -4.87
N GLU A 7 3.66 4.75 -5.15
CA GLU A 7 2.50 4.36 -4.34
C GLU A 7 2.31 2.84 -4.32
N THR A 8 2.41 2.19 -5.48
CA THR A 8 2.36 0.72 -5.55
C THR A 8 3.54 0.06 -4.86
N SER A 9 4.73 0.65 -4.91
CA SER A 9 5.92 0.18 -4.16
C SER A 9 5.73 0.31 -2.65
N TRP A 10 5.07 1.38 -2.20
CA TRP A 10 4.75 1.61 -0.79
C TRP A 10 3.77 0.55 -0.27
N VAL A 11 2.70 0.29 -1.03
CA VAL A 11 1.75 -0.78 -0.72
C VAL A 11 2.44 -2.15 -0.73
N ALA A 12 3.33 -2.40 -1.70
CA ALA A 12 4.11 -3.63 -1.77
C ALA A 12 4.99 -3.84 -0.53
N LEU A 13 5.72 -2.82 -0.10
CA LEU A 13 6.52 -2.88 1.12
C LEU A 13 5.66 -3.23 2.35
N GLN A 14 4.45 -2.67 2.41
CA GLN A 14 3.51 -2.94 3.49
C GLN A 14 3.07 -4.41 3.46
N TYR A 15 2.37 -4.87 2.42
CA TYR A 15 1.79 -6.22 2.46
C TYR A 15 2.86 -7.33 2.47
N LEU A 16 4.01 -7.14 1.78
CA LEU A 16 5.14 -8.08 1.86
C LEU A 16 5.77 -8.08 3.25
N GLY A 17 5.87 -6.92 3.91
CA GLY A 17 6.37 -6.81 5.27
C GLY A 17 5.48 -7.53 6.29
N PHE A 18 4.16 -7.46 6.11
CA PHE A 18 3.19 -8.21 6.91
C PHE A 18 3.26 -9.71 6.62
N ALA A 19 3.30 -10.12 5.35
CA ALA A 19 3.47 -11.53 4.96
C ALA A 19 4.76 -12.12 5.55
N ARG A 20 5.87 -11.38 5.55
CA ARG A 20 7.15 -11.82 6.14
C ARG A 20 7.06 -12.05 7.66
N LYS A 21 6.09 -11.43 8.34
CA LYS A 21 5.80 -11.64 9.76
C LYS A 21 4.78 -12.75 10.02
N GLY A 22 4.33 -13.46 8.98
CA GLY A 22 3.26 -14.45 9.09
C GLY A 22 1.88 -13.81 9.25
N GLU A 23 1.70 -12.61 8.71
CA GLU A 23 0.46 -11.81 8.80
C GLU A 23 -0.03 -11.40 7.41
N ALA A 24 0.14 -12.26 6.41
CA ALA A 24 -0.31 -12.02 5.05
C ALA A 24 -1.82 -11.73 5.01
N TYR A 25 -2.22 -10.67 4.29
CA TYR A 25 -3.61 -10.22 4.25
C TYR A 25 -4.07 -9.69 2.88
N MET A 26 -3.13 -9.42 1.97
CA MET A 26 -3.38 -8.78 0.69
C MET A 26 -2.56 -9.50 -0.37
N GLY A 27 -3.18 -9.69 -1.55
CA GLY A 27 -2.56 -10.26 -2.73
C GLY A 27 -2.59 -9.27 -3.88
N VAL A 28 -1.86 -9.58 -4.96
CA VAL A 28 -2.05 -8.90 -6.24
C VAL A 28 -2.28 -9.99 -7.27
N GLY A 29 -3.51 -10.13 -7.78
CA GLY A 29 -3.92 -11.29 -8.58
C GLY A 29 -3.07 -11.55 -9.84
N ARG A 30 -2.42 -10.51 -10.37
CA ARG A 30 -1.50 -10.61 -11.53
C ARG A 30 -0.16 -11.26 -11.18
N ASN A 31 0.16 -11.42 -9.90
CA ASN A 31 1.37 -12.04 -9.40
C ASN A 31 1.05 -12.84 -8.12
N LEU A 32 0.06 -13.73 -8.22
CA LEU A 32 -0.39 -14.61 -7.15
C LEU A 32 -0.48 -16.04 -7.67
N LEU A 33 0.18 -16.96 -7.00
CA LEU A 33 0.05 -18.39 -7.21
C LEU A 33 -0.73 -18.99 -6.05
N ILE A 34 -1.77 -19.76 -6.35
CA ILE A 34 -2.64 -20.34 -5.34
C ILE A 34 -2.98 -21.79 -5.66
N LEU A 35 -3.11 -22.60 -4.61
CA LEU A 35 -3.58 -23.96 -4.74
C LEU A 35 -5.06 -23.97 -5.14
N ARG A 36 -5.41 -24.86 -6.07
CA ARG A 36 -6.78 -24.97 -6.59
C ARG A 36 -7.81 -25.21 -5.48
N GLU A 37 -7.48 -26.03 -4.49
CA GLU A 37 -8.34 -26.32 -3.34
C GLU A 37 -8.68 -25.08 -2.50
N VAL A 38 -7.70 -24.20 -2.30
CA VAL A 38 -7.91 -22.91 -1.62
C VAL A 38 -8.82 -22.02 -2.44
N ALA A 39 -8.58 -21.94 -3.75
CA ALA A 39 -9.40 -21.12 -4.64
C ALA A 39 -10.87 -21.57 -4.68
N LEU A 40 -11.14 -22.87 -4.55
CA LEU A 40 -12.50 -23.42 -4.50
C LEU A 40 -13.19 -23.24 -3.14
N ALA A 41 -12.42 -23.11 -2.07
CA ALA A 41 -12.93 -23.00 -0.70
C ALA A 41 -13.05 -21.54 -0.20
N ALA A 42 -12.41 -20.58 -0.88
CA ALA A 42 -12.38 -19.19 -0.47
C ALA A 42 -13.75 -18.49 -0.63
N ASP A 43 -14.15 -17.72 0.38
CA ASP A 43 -15.28 -16.80 0.27
C ASP A 43 -14.80 -15.49 -0.37
N LEU A 44 -15.15 -15.30 -1.65
CA LEU A 44 -14.70 -14.14 -2.44
C LEU A 44 -15.55 -12.89 -2.23
N HIS A 45 -16.62 -12.94 -1.42
CA HIS A 45 -17.53 -11.80 -1.20
C HIS A 45 -17.98 -11.14 -2.51
N PRO A 46 -18.76 -11.85 -3.35
CA PRO A 46 -19.14 -11.39 -4.70
C PRO A 46 -19.92 -10.08 -4.71
N GLU A 47 -20.43 -9.63 -3.56
CA GLU A 47 -21.05 -8.32 -3.42
C GLU A 47 -20.07 -7.13 -3.55
N ILE A 48 -18.76 -7.39 -3.56
CA ILE A 48 -17.70 -6.38 -3.68
C ILE A 48 -17.08 -6.44 -5.08
N ALA A 49 -17.00 -5.27 -5.73
CA ALA A 49 -16.46 -5.14 -7.09
C ALA A 49 -14.95 -5.44 -7.24
N SER A 50 -14.23 -5.77 -6.16
CA SER A 50 -12.79 -6.04 -6.17
C SER A 50 -12.30 -6.81 -4.94
N GLY A 51 -11.09 -7.36 -5.04
CA GLY A 51 -10.35 -7.88 -3.89
C GLY A 51 -10.36 -9.39 -3.76
N ASP A 52 -10.77 -10.10 -4.80
CA ASP A 52 -10.72 -11.57 -4.86
C ASP A 52 -9.34 -12.09 -4.48
N ASP A 53 -8.27 -11.43 -4.95
CA ASP A 53 -6.88 -11.74 -4.60
C ASP A 53 -6.57 -11.59 -3.11
N ASP A 54 -7.11 -10.56 -2.46
CA ASP A 54 -6.97 -10.37 -1.02
C ASP A 54 -7.70 -11.45 -0.23
N PHE A 55 -8.93 -11.79 -0.64
CA PHE A 55 -9.73 -12.82 0.02
C PHE A 55 -9.14 -14.21 -0.18
N LEU A 56 -8.55 -14.48 -1.35
CA LEU A 56 -7.77 -15.69 -1.59
C LEU A 56 -6.58 -15.81 -0.64
N VAL A 57 -5.85 -14.72 -0.38
CA VAL A 57 -4.76 -14.71 0.62
C VAL A 57 -5.30 -14.87 2.05
N GLN A 58 -6.47 -14.32 2.36
CA GLN A 58 -7.10 -14.43 3.67
C GLN A 58 -7.76 -15.79 3.93
N ALA A 59 -8.01 -16.58 2.88
CA ALA A 59 -8.59 -17.93 2.98
C ALA A 59 -7.59 -18.98 3.48
N VAL A 60 -6.30 -18.64 3.61
CA VAL A 60 -5.25 -19.52 4.13
C VAL A 60 -4.70 -19.02 5.45
N ASP A 61 -4.09 -19.93 6.22
CA ASP A 61 -3.28 -19.53 7.37
C ASP A 61 -2.17 -18.56 6.90
N PRO A 62 -2.11 -17.32 7.42
CA PRO A 62 -1.16 -16.31 6.96
C PRO A 62 0.31 -16.72 7.20
N LYS A 63 0.57 -17.71 8.05
CA LYS A 63 1.91 -18.29 8.26
C LYS A 63 2.35 -19.25 7.16
N ARG A 64 1.42 -19.72 6.32
CA ARG A 64 1.68 -20.62 5.20
C ARG A 64 1.87 -19.86 3.88
N VAL A 65 1.75 -18.53 3.89
CA VAL A 65 1.93 -17.69 2.71
C VAL A 65 3.41 -17.39 2.53
N GLU A 66 3.96 -17.86 1.41
CA GLU A 66 5.35 -17.64 1.03
C GLU A 66 5.49 -16.45 0.07
N ILE A 67 6.57 -15.69 0.24
CA ILE A 67 6.89 -14.54 -0.61
C ILE A 67 7.92 -14.95 -1.66
N CYS A 68 7.60 -14.71 -2.94
CA CYS A 68 8.57 -14.80 -4.03
C CYS A 68 8.83 -13.41 -4.61
N VAL A 69 10.08 -12.96 -4.56
CA VAL A 69 10.54 -11.67 -5.14
C VAL A 69 11.60 -11.86 -6.23
N HIS A 70 11.74 -13.08 -6.74
CA HIS A 70 12.71 -13.39 -7.79
C HIS A 70 12.41 -12.56 -9.05
N PRO A 71 13.42 -12.00 -9.75
CA PRO A 71 13.18 -11.19 -10.95
C PRO A 71 12.30 -11.87 -12.01
N ASP A 72 12.41 -13.19 -12.15
CA ASP A 72 11.60 -13.97 -13.11
C ASP A 72 10.10 -14.04 -12.78
N CYS A 73 9.70 -13.72 -11.54
CA CYS A 73 8.29 -13.68 -11.14
C CYS A 73 7.68 -12.27 -11.25
N TRP A 74 8.42 -11.28 -11.76
CA TRP A 74 7.92 -9.91 -11.86
C TRP A 74 6.92 -9.75 -12.99
N VAL A 75 5.74 -9.19 -12.67
CA VAL A 75 4.68 -8.90 -13.63
C VAL A 75 4.46 -7.40 -13.73
N PHE A 76 4.76 -6.83 -14.90
CA PHE A 76 4.61 -5.41 -15.17
C PHE A 76 3.23 -5.09 -15.72
N THR A 77 2.66 -3.98 -15.27
CA THR A 77 1.30 -3.57 -15.68
C THR A 77 1.27 -2.10 -16.01
N SER A 78 0.43 -1.72 -16.98
CA SER A 78 0.26 -0.32 -17.33
C SER A 78 -0.35 0.46 -16.16
N ALA A 79 0.14 1.68 -15.99
CA ALA A 79 -0.42 2.63 -15.04
C ALA A 79 -1.74 3.19 -15.61
N PRO A 80 -2.74 3.51 -14.77
CA PRO A 80 -3.91 4.26 -15.20
C PRO A 80 -3.53 5.52 -15.98
N GLU A 81 -4.24 5.78 -17.08
CA GLU A 81 -3.90 6.85 -18.03
C GLU A 81 -4.12 8.25 -17.43
N HIS A 82 -5.12 8.39 -16.56
CA HIS A 82 -5.51 9.67 -15.97
C HIS A 82 -5.77 9.56 -14.46
N PHE A 83 -5.74 10.71 -13.78
CA PHE A 83 -5.94 10.81 -12.33
C PHE A 83 -7.30 10.26 -11.88
N ILE A 84 -8.37 10.50 -12.65
CA ILE A 84 -9.71 9.98 -12.36
C ILE A 84 -9.74 8.44 -12.47
N ALA A 85 -9.06 7.86 -13.46
CA ALA A 85 -8.95 6.40 -13.56
C ALA A 85 -8.17 5.81 -12.36
N TRP A 86 -7.14 6.51 -11.89
CA TRP A 86 -6.37 6.11 -10.71
C TRP A 86 -7.20 6.17 -9.42
N ILE A 87 -7.93 7.27 -9.17
CA ILE A 87 -8.73 7.42 -7.95
C ILE A 87 -9.88 6.42 -7.91
N THR A 88 -10.59 6.20 -9.03
CA THR A 88 -11.64 5.18 -9.12
C THR A 88 -11.11 3.78 -8.82
N ARG A 89 -9.95 3.42 -9.40
CA ARG A 89 -9.30 2.12 -9.11
C ARG A 89 -8.97 1.98 -7.62
N LYS A 90 -8.48 3.04 -6.98
CA LYS A 90 -8.11 3.03 -5.55
C LYS A 90 -9.33 2.96 -4.64
N THR A 91 -10.35 3.76 -4.91
CA THR A 91 -11.60 3.74 -4.16
C THR A 91 -12.26 2.37 -4.18
N ARG A 92 -12.27 1.69 -5.34
CA ARG A 92 -12.77 0.31 -5.43
C ARG A 92 -12.00 -0.64 -4.50
N HIS A 93 -10.66 -0.62 -4.58
CA HIS A 93 -9.81 -1.45 -3.71
C HIS A 93 -9.96 -1.12 -2.21
N SER A 94 -10.20 0.15 -1.85
CA SER A 94 -10.44 0.54 -0.46
C SER A 94 -11.72 -0.07 0.12
N GLN A 95 -12.73 -0.39 -0.69
CA GLN A 95 -13.93 -1.09 -0.21
C GLN A 95 -13.61 -2.52 0.26
N THR A 96 -12.68 -3.21 -0.42
CA THR A 96 -12.17 -4.52 0.02
C THR A 96 -11.52 -4.44 1.40
N SER A 97 -10.74 -3.38 1.66
CA SER A 97 -10.05 -3.21 2.95
C SER A 97 -11.00 -3.13 4.16
N MET A 98 -12.27 -2.77 3.94
CA MET A 98 -13.31 -2.77 4.98
C MET A 98 -13.69 -4.18 5.44
N LYS A 99 -13.38 -5.24 4.69
CA LYS A 99 -13.61 -6.64 5.06
C LYS A 99 -12.39 -7.33 5.67
N TYR A 100 -11.23 -6.68 5.70
CA TYR A 100 -10.02 -7.27 6.29
C TYR A 100 -10.20 -7.66 7.77
N PRO A 101 -9.41 -8.59 8.30
CA PRO A 101 -9.42 -8.93 9.72
C PRO A 101 -9.19 -7.69 10.60
N SER A 102 -9.91 -7.59 11.71
CA SER A 102 -9.85 -6.42 12.61
C SER A 102 -8.44 -6.09 13.07
N ILE A 103 -7.61 -7.10 13.34
CA ILE A 103 -6.22 -6.91 13.74
C ILE A 103 -5.37 -6.24 12.63
N ILE A 104 -5.59 -6.62 11.36
CA ILE A 104 -4.91 -6.01 10.22
C ILE A 104 -5.36 -4.56 10.08
N LYS A 105 -6.66 -4.29 10.14
CA LYS A 105 -7.20 -2.92 10.10
C LYS A 105 -6.58 -2.03 11.17
N VAL A 106 -6.51 -2.50 12.41
CA VAL A 106 -5.90 -1.74 13.53
C VAL A 106 -4.44 -1.43 13.24
N LYS A 107 -3.65 -2.41 12.77
CA LYS A 107 -2.23 -2.19 12.44
C LYS A 107 -2.06 -1.21 11.28
N LEU A 108 -2.91 -1.28 10.25
CA LEU A 108 -2.91 -0.33 9.15
C LEU A 108 -3.27 1.09 9.63
N ILE A 109 -4.27 1.23 10.51
CA ILE A 109 -4.64 2.52 11.11
C ILE A 109 -3.48 3.08 11.94
N ILE A 110 -2.86 2.26 12.79
CA ILE A 110 -1.70 2.68 13.60
C ILE A 110 -0.54 3.12 12.71
N PHE A 111 -0.26 2.40 11.63
CA PHE A 111 0.81 2.76 10.70
C PHE A 111 0.59 4.12 10.04
N HIS A 112 -0.60 4.35 9.46
CA HIS A 112 -0.92 5.62 8.81
C HIS A 112 -1.12 6.75 9.83
N GLY A 113 -1.64 6.45 11.02
CA GLY A 113 -1.77 7.40 12.13
C GLY A 113 -0.41 7.86 12.66
N ALA A 114 0.54 6.94 12.83
CA ALA A 114 1.91 7.28 13.21
C ALA A 114 2.58 8.16 12.14
N MET A 115 2.36 7.86 10.86
CA MET A 115 2.85 8.70 9.75
C MET A 115 2.22 10.10 9.80
N ALA A 116 0.90 10.21 10.01
CA ALA A 116 0.22 11.49 10.13
C ALA A 116 0.74 12.31 11.33
N LEU A 117 0.92 11.67 12.49
CA LEU A 117 1.49 12.30 13.69
C LEU A 117 2.94 12.76 13.47
N PHE A 118 3.75 11.98 12.76
CA PHE A 118 5.12 12.37 12.40
C PHE A 118 5.13 13.66 11.58
N TYR A 119 4.30 13.75 10.54
CA TYR A 119 4.22 14.95 9.70
C TYR A 119 3.61 16.14 10.44
N ALA A 120 2.56 15.93 11.25
CA ALA A 120 2.00 16.98 12.09
C ALA A 120 3.05 17.54 13.05
N GLY A 121 3.79 16.67 13.76
CA GLY A 121 4.88 17.06 14.65
C GLY A 121 6.01 17.79 13.92
N LEU A 122 6.40 17.33 12.73
CA LEU A 122 7.42 17.99 11.89
C LEU A 122 7.04 19.44 11.58
N PHE A 123 5.81 19.68 11.13
CA PHE A 123 5.34 21.02 10.81
C PHE A 123 5.11 21.88 12.06
N SER A 124 4.59 21.32 13.16
CA SER A 124 4.44 22.03 14.42
C SER A 124 5.79 22.50 14.98
N LEU A 125 6.79 21.63 15.01
CA LEU A 125 8.15 21.98 15.44
C LEU A 125 8.78 23.03 14.52
N GLY A 126 8.59 22.90 13.21
CA GLY A 126 9.03 23.92 12.26
C GLY A 126 8.37 25.28 12.43
N GLY A 127 7.10 25.31 12.82
CA GLY A 127 6.38 26.55 13.15
C GLY A 127 6.90 27.23 14.43
N ILE A 128 7.32 26.44 15.43
CA ILE A 128 7.81 26.94 16.72
C ILE A 128 9.28 27.37 16.64
N TYR A 129 10.14 26.55 16.03
CA TYR A 129 11.60 26.72 16.05
C TYR A 129 12.19 27.23 14.72
N GLY A 130 11.38 27.32 13.67
CA GLY A 130 11.76 27.78 12.33
C GLY A 130 11.88 26.66 11.30
N SER A 131 11.72 27.02 10.02
CA SER A 131 11.69 26.08 8.89
C SER A 131 12.99 25.31 8.66
N TRP A 132 14.12 25.83 9.15
CA TRP A 132 15.41 25.13 9.11
C TRP A 132 15.38 23.78 9.84
N LEU A 133 14.58 23.68 10.91
CA LEU A 133 14.42 22.44 11.67
C LEU A 133 13.68 21.37 10.85
N ILE A 134 12.70 21.78 10.03
CA ILE A 134 12.02 20.88 9.09
C ILE A 134 13.05 20.28 8.13
N ALA A 135 13.89 21.12 7.52
CA ALA A 135 14.92 20.67 6.60
C ALA A 135 15.92 19.71 7.26
N LEU A 136 16.38 20.04 8.47
CA LEU A 136 17.30 19.20 9.23
C LEU A 136 16.71 17.80 9.54
N ILE A 137 15.47 17.75 10.06
CA ILE A 137 14.79 16.49 10.36
C ILE A 137 14.56 15.70 9.07
N TRP A 138 14.13 16.36 7.99
CA TRP A 138 13.86 15.72 6.71
C TRP A 138 15.12 15.10 6.08
N ILE A 139 16.25 15.82 6.12
CA ILE A 139 17.55 15.33 5.64
C ILE A 139 18.00 14.13 6.46
N THR A 140 17.90 14.23 7.80
CA THR A 140 18.29 13.14 8.72
C THR A 140 17.44 11.89 8.47
N TYR A 141 16.12 12.04 8.41
CA TYR A 141 15.16 10.99 8.12
C TYR A 141 15.44 10.31 6.76
N THR A 142 15.67 11.11 5.71
CA THR A 142 16.00 10.61 4.37
C THR A 142 17.34 9.86 4.37
N GLY A 143 18.35 10.37 5.10
CA GLY A 143 19.65 9.73 5.24
C GLY A 143 19.56 8.37 5.93
N ILE A 144 18.76 8.25 6.99
CA ILE A 144 18.51 6.99 7.72
C ILE A 144 17.83 5.96 6.82
N LEU A 145 16.84 6.38 6.01
CA LEU A 145 16.08 5.46 5.15
C LEU A 145 16.76 5.15 3.82
N PHE A 146 17.77 5.92 3.41
CA PHE A 146 18.49 5.72 2.16
C PHE A 146 18.99 4.27 1.93
N PRO A 147 19.70 3.61 2.87
CA PRO A 147 20.16 2.23 2.66
C PRO A 147 19.00 1.25 2.49
N VAL A 148 17.90 1.42 3.23
CA VAL A 148 16.70 0.59 3.13
C VAL A 148 16.06 0.76 1.75
N ARG A 149 15.82 2.01 1.33
CA ARG A 149 15.25 2.33 0.01
C ARG A 149 16.12 1.82 -1.13
N ARG A 150 17.45 1.89 -0.99
CA ARG A 150 18.40 1.34 -1.97
C ARG A 150 18.26 -0.18 -2.09
N ASN A 151 18.21 -0.88 -0.96
CA ASN A 151 18.05 -2.34 -0.93
C ASN A 151 16.70 -2.78 -1.54
N LEU A 152 15.62 -2.08 -1.21
CA LEU A 152 14.30 -2.33 -1.81
C LEU A 152 14.30 -2.09 -3.32
N SER A 153 14.93 -1.01 -3.77
CA SER A 153 15.04 -0.70 -5.21
C SER A 153 15.74 -1.80 -5.99
N THR A 154 16.81 -2.38 -5.42
CA THR A 154 17.56 -3.44 -6.08
C THR A 154 16.83 -4.78 -6.04
N ASN A 155 16.22 -5.13 -4.89
CA ASN A 155 15.62 -6.45 -4.70
C ASN A 155 14.20 -6.57 -5.28
N LEU A 156 13.48 -5.47 -5.42
CA LEU A 156 12.09 -5.46 -5.91
C LEU A 156 11.95 -4.78 -7.28
N GLY A 157 13.06 -4.40 -7.93
CA GLY A 157 13.04 -3.73 -9.24
C GLY A 157 12.41 -2.33 -9.21
N ILE A 158 12.29 -1.72 -8.03
CA ILE A 158 11.65 -0.41 -7.87
C ILE A 158 12.62 0.68 -8.37
N PRO A 159 12.22 1.57 -9.29
CA PRO A 159 13.11 2.60 -9.80
C PRO A 159 13.58 3.54 -8.68
N ARG A 160 14.91 3.71 -8.50
CA ARG A 160 15.48 4.44 -7.34
C ARG A 160 14.95 5.88 -7.16
N ASN A 161 14.56 6.52 -8.26
CA ASN A 161 14.08 7.90 -8.26
C ASN A 161 12.64 8.05 -7.73
N VAL A 162 11.91 6.96 -7.45
CA VAL A 162 10.55 7.04 -6.91
C VAL A 162 10.53 7.40 -5.43
N TRP A 163 11.63 7.19 -4.70
CA TRP A 163 11.71 7.38 -3.25
C TRP A 163 11.95 8.83 -2.81
N ILE A 164 12.25 9.73 -3.74
CA ILE A 164 12.58 11.11 -3.43
C ILE A 164 11.31 11.94 -3.61
N TRP A 165 10.87 12.63 -2.54
CA TRP A 165 9.75 13.60 -2.51
C TRP A 165 8.31 13.05 -2.50
N THR A 166 8.10 11.77 -2.20
CA THR A 166 6.81 11.11 -2.47
C THR A 166 6.07 10.58 -1.24
N GLU A 167 6.71 10.44 -0.08
CA GLU A 167 6.05 9.96 1.14
C GLU A 167 4.96 10.90 1.69
N PRO A 168 5.13 12.23 1.74
CA PRO A 168 4.05 13.13 2.16
C PRO A 168 2.86 13.04 1.19
N LEU A 169 3.14 12.82 -0.10
CA LEU A 169 2.11 12.63 -1.12
C LEU A 169 1.31 11.36 -0.89
N VAL A 170 1.89 10.29 -0.30
CA VAL A 170 1.13 9.08 0.09
C VAL A 170 0.11 9.40 1.16
N LEU A 171 0.48 10.15 2.19
CA LEU A 171 -0.49 10.60 3.18
C LEU A 171 -1.62 11.43 2.55
N MET A 172 -1.27 12.40 1.70
CA MET A 172 -2.24 13.22 0.96
C MET A 172 -3.16 12.37 0.08
N SER A 173 -2.62 11.32 -0.54
CA SER A 173 -3.38 10.43 -1.40
C SER A 173 -4.46 9.65 -0.64
N TYR A 174 -4.18 9.21 0.59
CA TYR A 174 -5.18 8.58 1.45
C TYR A 174 -6.30 9.55 1.82
N PHE A 175 -5.98 10.81 2.14
CA PHE A 175 -7.01 11.82 2.39
C PHE A 175 -7.88 12.08 1.16
N VAL A 176 -7.27 12.14 -0.03
CA VAL A 176 -8.00 12.29 -1.29
C VAL A 176 -8.91 11.09 -1.58
N ILE A 177 -8.44 9.86 -1.34
CA ILE A 177 -9.26 8.65 -1.51
C ILE A 177 -10.42 8.63 -0.50
N LEU A 178 -10.16 8.94 0.78
CA LEU A 178 -11.20 9.03 1.80
C LEU A 178 -12.23 10.10 1.47
N PHE A 179 -11.78 11.28 1.02
CA PHE A 179 -12.66 12.35 0.55
C PHE A 179 -13.51 11.88 -0.63
N TRP A 180 -12.91 11.24 -1.64
CA TRP A 180 -13.60 10.73 -2.82
C TRP A 180 -14.60 9.61 -2.51
N MET A 181 -14.32 8.78 -1.50
CA MET A 181 -15.24 7.74 -1.03
C MET A 181 -16.58 8.32 -0.52
N PHE A 182 -16.62 9.55 -0.01
CA PHE A 182 -17.88 10.19 0.38
C PHE A 182 -18.79 10.48 -0.83
N PHE A 183 -18.23 10.62 -2.03
CA PHE A 183 -18.97 10.94 -3.25
C PHE A 183 -19.33 9.71 -4.09
N GLN A 184 -18.85 8.51 -3.71
CA GLN A 184 -19.07 7.27 -4.45
C GLN A 184 -20.07 6.39 -3.71
N SER A 185 -21.11 5.91 -4.40
CA SER A 185 -21.94 4.82 -3.90
C SER A 185 -21.15 3.50 -3.86
N LYS A 186 -21.60 2.52 -3.06
CA LYS A 186 -21.03 1.15 -3.11
C LYS A 186 -21.14 0.65 -4.54
N GLN A 187 -20.02 0.48 -5.22
CA GLN A 187 -20.01 -0.05 -6.59
C GLN A 187 -20.21 -1.56 -6.49
N ARG A 188 -21.32 -2.02 -7.06
CA ARG A 188 -21.60 -3.44 -7.30
C ARG A 188 -21.16 -3.77 -8.73
N TRP A 189 -21.07 -5.05 -9.03
CA TRP A 189 -20.70 -5.57 -10.36
C TRP A 189 -21.75 -5.29 -11.45
N ASP A 190 -22.88 -4.65 -11.11
CA ASP A 190 -24.02 -4.34 -11.97
C ASP A 190 -23.67 -3.49 -13.22
#